data_AF-A0A972V0T4-F1
#
_entry.id   AF-A0A972V0T4-F1
#
_cell.length_a   1.000
_cell.length_b   1.000
_cell.length_c   1.000
_cell.angle_alpha   90.00
_cell.angle_beta   90.00
_cell.angle_gamma   90.00
#
_symmetry.space_group_name_H-M   'P 1'
#
loop_
_entity.id
_entity.type
_entity.pdbx_description
1 polymer ?
#
loop_
_entity_poly.entity_id
_entity_poly.type
_entity_poly.pdbx_seq_one_letter_code
_entity_poly.pdbx_strand_id
1 'polypeptide(L)' 'INVAATLSLSGIGPRRTRVRIITSPKYTRNTHEVEVEGEFGRFFTRTENIPSEKNPKTSQLAIFSALAKLKEIL' A
#
# COMPACT_ATOMS: atom_id res chain seq x y z
N ILE A 1 -4.35 -1.78 -4.90
CA ILE A 1 -4.10 -3.18 -5.34
C ILE A 1 -2.63 -3.56 -5.22
N ASN A 2 -1.69 -2.80 -5.80
CA ASN A 2 -0.26 -3.14 -5.79
C ASN A 2 0.28 -3.48 -4.40
N VAL A 3 -0.08 -2.71 -3.36
CA VAL A 3 0.31 -3.00 -1.96
C VAL A 3 -0.09 -4.43 -1.54
N ALA A 4 -1.34 -4.83 -1.81
CA ALA A 4 -1.81 -6.18 -1.47
C ALA A 4 -1.11 -7.27 -2.28
N ALA A 5 -0.85 -7.03 -3.57
CA ALA A 5 -0.11 -7.97 -4.41
C ALA A 5 1.33 -8.15 -3.91
N THR A 6 2.02 -7.06 -3.56
CA THR A 6 3.37 -7.10 -2.97
C THR A 6 3.37 -7.87 -1.65
N LEU A 7 2.45 -7.57 -0.73
CA LEU A 7 2.35 -8.30 0.55
C LEU A 7 2.04 -9.79 0.35
N SER A 8 1.19 -10.11 -0.62
CA SER A 8 0.87 -11.49 -0.98
C SER A 8 2.10 -12.23 -1.51
N LEU A 9 2.88 -11.60 -2.39
CA LEU A 9 4.08 -12.21 -2.97
C LEU A 9 5.22 -12.34 -1.95
N SER A 10 5.37 -11.37 -1.07
CA SER A 10 6.44 -11.33 -0.06
C SER A 10 6.08 -12.04 1.26
N GLY A 11 4.83 -12.44 1.44
CA GLY A 11 4.32 -12.94 2.72
C GLY A 11 3.55 -14.25 2.59
N ILE A 12 2.33 -14.27 3.12
CA ILE A 12 1.52 -15.49 3.34
C ILE A 12 0.86 -16.06 2.07
N GLY A 13 1.20 -15.54 0.89
CA GLY A 13 0.63 -15.96 -0.37
C GLY A 13 -0.78 -15.41 -0.67
N PRO A 14 -1.26 -15.57 -1.91
CA PRO A 14 -2.49 -14.94 -2.39
C PRO A 14 -3.76 -15.54 -1.78
N ARG A 15 -3.73 -16.83 -1.42
CA ARG A 15 -4.90 -17.49 -0.81
C ARG A 15 -5.19 -16.99 0.61
N ARG A 16 -4.16 -16.52 1.32
CA ARG A 16 -4.29 -16.06 2.72
C ARG A 16 -4.31 -14.54 2.84
N THR A 17 -3.91 -13.81 1.80
CA THR A 17 -3.98 -12.35 1.75
C THR A 17 -5.42 -11.92 1.43
N ARG A 18 -6.08 -11.24 2.38
CA ARG A 18 -7.45 -10.74 2.21
C ARG A 18 -7.41 -9.27 1.83
N VAL A 19 -8.20 -8.88 0.84
CA VAL A 19 -8.26 -7.50 0.35
C VAL A 19 -9.69 -7.00 0.42
N ARG A 20 -9.87 -5.81 0.99
CA ARG A 20 -11.14 -5.09 1.00
C ARG A 20 -10.93 -3.73 0.34
N ILE A 21 -11.77 -3.42 -0.64
CA ILE A 21 -11.77 -2.13 -1.34
C ILE A 21 -13.02 -1.39 -0.90
N ILE A 22 -12.85 -0.17 -0.43
CA ILE A 22 -13.93 0.70 0.01
C ILE A 22 -13.86 1.98 -0.82
N THR A 23 -15.00 2.42 -1.33
CA THR A 23 -15.11 3.67 -2.08
C THR A 23 -16.20 4.54 -1.45
N SER A 24 -15.97 5.85 -1.44
CA SER A 24 -16.93 6.84 -0.94
C SER A 24 -16.57 8.19 -1.55
N PRO A 25 -17.56 9.02 -1.95
CA PRO A 25 -17.31 10.40 -2.37
C PRO A 25 -16.62 11.26 -1.30
N LYS A 26 -16.68 10.85 -0.02
CA LYS A 26 -16.02 11.53 1.10
C LYS A 26 -14.50 11.28 1.16
N TYR A 27 -13.99 10.26 0.46
CA TYR A 27 -12.55 9.97 0.47
C TYR A 27 -11.80 10.85 -0.52
N THR A 28 -10.96 11.74 0.01
CA THR A 28 -10.11 12.65 -0.78
C THR A 28 -8.66 12.16 -0.90
N ARG A 29 -8.31 11.06 -0.23
CA ARG A 29 -6.96 10.50 -0.16
C ARG A 29 -6.95 9.02 -0.50
N ASN A 30 -5.81 8.56 -1.04
CA ASN A 30 -5.56 7.14 -1.29
C ASN A 30 -5.10 6.45 -0.01
N THR A 31 -6.07 5.98 0.78
CA THR A 31 -5.83 5.34 2.08
C THR A 31 -5.55 3.85 1.90
N HIS A 32 -4.46 3.39 2.52
CA HIS A 32 -4.13 1.96 2.65
C HIS A 32 -4.08 1.61 4.13
N GLU A 33 -4.78 0.54 4.50
CA GLU A 33 -4.76 -0.03 5.84
C GLU A 33 -4.25 -1.47 5.71
N VAL A 34 -3.21 -1.78 6.47
CA VAL A 34 -2.59 -3.12 6.48
C VAL A 34 -2.60 -3.62 7.90
N GLU A 35 -3.24 -4.76 8.10
CA GLU A 35 -3.29 -5.46 9.36
C GLU A 35 -2.61 -6.81 9.20
N VAL A 36 -1.68 -7.13 10.10
CA VAL A 36 -0.89 -8.36 10.05
C VAL A 36 -0.86 -8.98 11.43
N GLU A 37 -1.03 -10.30 11.49
CA GLU A 37 -0.99 -11.11 12.70
C GLU A 37 -0.18 -12.38 12.45
N GLY A 38 0.63 -12.77 13.43
CA GLY A 38 1.44 -13.99 13.42
C GLY A 38 2.04 -14.28 14.79
N GLU A 39 2.98 -15.24 14.87
CA GLU A 39 3.65 -15.60 16.13
C GLU A 39 4.40 -14.43 16.78
N PHE A 40 4.81 -13.45 15.97
CA PHE A 40 5.43 -12.21 16.44
C PHE A 40 4.43 -11.21 17.07
N GLY A 41 3.14 -11.52 17.09
CA GLY A 41 2.06 -10.64 17.54
C GLY A 41 1.29 -10.01 16.37
N ARG A 42 0.73 -8.82 16.61
CA ARG A 42 -0.14 -8.10 15.66
C ARG A 42 0.33 -6.66 15.48
N PHE A 43 0.32 -6.19 14.24
CA PHE A 43 0.48 -4.77 13.96
C PHE A 43 -0.53 -4.28 12.93
N PHE A 44 -0.76 -2.97 12.97
CA PHE A 44 -1.61 -2.25 12.04
C PHE A 44 -0.85 -1.03 11.53
N THR A 45 -0.90 -0.81 10.22
CA THR A 45 -0.42 0.42 9.59
C THR A 45 -1.53 1.06 8.77
N ARG A 46 -1.56 2.39 8.81
CA ARG A 46 -2.45 3.20 7.99
C ARG A 46 -1.65 4.29 7.29
N THR A 47 -1.84 4.41 5.98
CA THR A 47 -1.15 5.41 5.16
C THR A 47 -2.16 6.16 4.32
N GLU A 48 -2.27 7.47 4.55
CA GLU A 48 -3.18 8.37 3.86
C GLU A 48 -2.42 9.17 2.79
N ASN A 49 -2.37 8.63 1.58
CA ASN A 49 -1.52 9.19 0.55
C ASN A 49 -2.17 10.38 -0.17
N ILE A 50 -1.35 11.39 -0.45
CA ILE A 50 -1.70 12.46 -1.38
C ILE A 50 -1.69 11.88 -2.81
N PRO A 51 -2.77 12.06 -3.60
CA PRO A 51 -2.78 11.70 -5.01
C PRO A 51 -1.69 12.44 -5.80
N SER A 52 -1.12 11.78 -6.81
CA SER A 52 -0.21 12.44 -7.74
C SER A 52 -0.96 13.45 -8.60
N GLU A 53 -0.36 14.63 -8.80
CA GLU A 53 -0.91 15.66 -9.70
C GLU A 53 -1.03 15.16 -11.14
N LYS A 54 -0.09 14.32 -11.60
CA LYS A 54 -0.09 13.76 -12.97
C LYS A 54 -1.04 12.59 -13.14
N ASN A 55 -1.30 11.83 -12.08
CA ASN A 55 -2.23 10.69 -12.10
C ASN A 55 -2.91 10.54 -10.73
N PRO A 56 -4.13 11.07 -10.57
CA PRO A 56 -4.87 10.99 -9.31
C PRO A 56 -5.14 9.55 -8.82
N LYS A 57 -5.08 8.55 -9.70
CA LYS A 57 -5.22 7.12 -9.34
C LYS A 57 -3.98 6.55 -8.65
N THR A 58 -2.87 7.28 -8.62
CA THR A 58 -1.60 6.88 -8.02
C THR A 58 -1.23 7.76 -6.84
N SER A 59 -0.70 7.16 -5.78
CA SER A 59 -0.13 7.87 -4.63
C SER A 59 1.23 8.49 -4.96
N GLN A 60 1.48 9.74 -4.56
CA GLN A 60 2.83 10.35 -4.70
C GLN A 60 3.92 9.53 -4.02
N LEU A 61 3.59 8.92 -2.88
CA LEU A 61 4.51 8.06 -2.13
C LEU A 61 5.04 6.89 -2.95
N ALA A 62 4.27 6.35 -3.89
CA ALA A 62 4.75 5.27 -4.76
C ALA A 62 5.87 5.75 -5.70
N ILE A 63 5.79 6.99 -6.18
CA ILE A 63 6.84 7.62 -7.00
C ILE A 63 8.09 7.83 -6.15
N PHE A 64 7.93 8.36 -4.93
CA PHE A 64 9.05 8.55 -4.02
C PHE A 64 9.71 7.23 -3.61
N SER A 65 8.94 6.16 -3.44
CA SER A 65 9.47 4.82 -3.17
C SER A 65 10.36 4.32 -4.32
N ALA A 66 9.92 4.49 -5.58
CA ALA A 66 10.72 4.14 -6.74
C ALA A 66 12.00 4.99 -6.84
N LEU A 67 11.89 6.32 -6.64
CA LEU A 67 13.04 7.22 -6.63
C LEU A 67 14.05 6.88 -5.53
N ALA A 68 13.57 6.58 -4.33
CA ALA A 68 14.42 6.13 -3.22
C ALA A 68 15.16 4.85 -3.59
N LYS A 69 14.48 3.89 -4.23
CA LYS A 69 15.13 2.65 -4.68
C LYS A 69 16.17 2.89 -5.77
N LEU A 70 15.89 3.77 -6.73
CA LEU A 70 16.87 4.14 -7.76
C LEU A 70 18.12 4.78 -7.17
N LYS A 71 17.97 5.67 -6.18
CA LYS A 71 19.10 6.29 -5.46
C LYS A 71 19.93 5.30 -4.64
N GLU A 72 19.35 4.17 -4.26
CA GLU A 72 20.04 3.12 -3.50
C GLU A 72 20.90 2.23 -4.43
N ILE A 73 20.47 2.02 -5.68
CA ILE A 73 21.12 1.08 -6.61
C ILE A 73 22.02 1.76 -7.66
N LEU A 74 22.00 3.09 -7.75
CA LEU A 74 22.87 3.91 -8.61
C LEU A 74 23.93 4.61 -7.75
#